data_AF-A0A1Q8QZC0-F1
#
_entry.id   AF-A0A1Q8QZC0-F1
#
_cell.length_a   1.000
_cell.length_b   1.000
_cell.length_c   1.000
_cell.angle_alpha   90.00
_cell.angle_beta   90.00
_cell.angle_gamma   90.00
#
_symmetry.space_group_name_H-M   'P 1'
#
loop_
_entity.id
_entity.type
_entity.pdbx_description
1 polymer ?
#
loop_
_entity_poly.entity_id
_entity_poly.type
_entity_poly.pdbx_seq_one_letter_code
_entity_poly.pdbx_strand_id
1 'polypeptide(L)'
;MLVLLSVSRGDDSGTDKMEKALWAKANIKPAGSKYQESGQGMGQTLTMASEKEGYTLTDRATYLSTKKNLKLDILLQGEASLLNIYHVMQVNPDKFPKVNADGAKAFVDFMTNADTQKQIAAFGKDKFGEALFFPDAGKKIEDLVK
;
A
#
# COMPACT_ATOMS: atom_id res chain seq x y z
N MET A 1 11.83 -24.73 -4.97
CA MET A 1 10.94 -23.63 -4.55
C MET A 1 10.08 -24.12 -3.40
N LEU A 2 10.51 -23.89 -2.16
CA LEU A 2 9.75 -24.25 -0.96
C LEU A 2 8.72 -23.15 -0.74
N VAL A 3 7.48 -23.35 -1.20
CA VAL A 3 6.39 -22.43 -0.86
C VAL A 3 5.98 -22.72 0.58
N LEU A 4 6.46 -21.89 1.50
CA LEU A 4 5.91 -21.72 2.85
C LEU A 4 4.56 -21.01 2.74
N LEU A 5 3.74 -21.06 3.80
CA LEU A 5 2.39 -20.51 3.82
C LEU A 5 2.35 -19.03 3.42
N SER A 6 1.47 -18.66 2.49
CA SER A 6 1.10 -17.27 2.22
C SER A 6 -0.25 -16.96 2.85
N VAL A 7 -0.33 -15.86 3.60
CA VAL A 7 -1.56 -15.36 4.21
C VAL A 7 -2.04 -14.16 3.40
N SER A 8 -3.19 -14.33 2.75
CA SER A 8 -3.90 -13.31 1.99
C SER A 8 -4.89 -12.56 2.87
N ARG A 9 -5.20 -11.32 2.49
CA ARG A 9 -6.32 -10.59 3.08
C ARG A 9 -7.66 -11.25 2.73
N GLY A 10 -7.88 -11.59 1.46
CA GLY A 10 -9.12 -12.25 1.01
C GLY A 10 -10.39 -11.44 1.27
N ASP A 11 -10.32 -10.12 1.21
CA ASP A 11 -11.39 -9.21 1.63
C ASP A 11 -11.83 -8.19 0.55
N ASP A 12 -11.39 -8.35 -0.69
CA ASP A 12 -11.64 -7.43 -1.83
C ASP A 12 -11.07 -6.00 -1.68
N SER A 13 -10.19 -5.79 -0.69
CA SER A 13 -9.47 -4.52 -0.54
C SER A 13 -8.46 -4.26 -1.66
N GLY A 14 -7.92 -3.05 -1.71
CA GLY A 14 -6.83 -2.70 -2.63
C GLY A 14 -5.62 -3.64 -2.50
N THR A 15 -5.25 -4.03 -1.27
CA THR A 15 -4.15 -4.98 -1.03
C THR A 15 -4.47 -6.38 -1.56
N ASP A 16 -5.69 -6.88 -1.33
CA ASP A 16 -6.14 -8.18 -1.86
C ASP A 16 -6.13 -8.19 -3.39
N LYS A 17 -6.60 -7.10 -4.02
CA LYS A 17 -6.57 -6.95 -5.48
C LYS A 17 -5.15 -6.90 -6.04
N MET A 18 -4.25 -6.18 -5.38
CA MET A 18 -2.83 -6.12 -5.77
C MET A 18 -2.18 -7.51 -5.66
N GLU A 19 -2.39 -8.21 -4.56
CA GLU A 19 -1.87 -9.56 -4.36
C GLU A 19 -2.33 -10.53 -5.45
N LYS A 20 -3.64 -10.57 -5.72
CA LYS A 20 -4.23 -11.41 -6.78
C LYS A 20 -3.65 -11.06 -8.17
N ALA A 21 -3.42 -9.78 -8.45
CA ALA A 21 -2.79 -9.35 -9.69
C ALA A 21 -1.32 -9.84 -9.81
N LEU A 22 -0.56 -9.85 -8.71
CA LEU A 22 0.80 -10.40 -8.69
C LEU A 22 0.81 -11.90 -8.97
N TRP A 23 -0.09 -12.65 -8.33
CA TRP A 23 -0.24 -14.10 -8.59
C TRP A 23 -0.61 -14.38 -10.04
N ALA A 24 -1.57 -13.65 -10.59
CA ALA A 24 -1.98 -13.76 -11.98
C ALA A 24 -0.82 -13.45 -12.95
N LYS A 25 -0.05 -12.39 -12.69
CA LYS A 25 1.13 -12.02 -13.49
C LYS A 25 2.23 -13.10 -13.44
N ALA A 26 2.38 -13.78 -12.31
CA ALA A 26 3.28 -14.91 -12.17
C ALA A 26 2.74 -16.20 -12.80
N ASN A 27 1.51 -16.20 -13.34
CA ASN A 27 0.79 -17.37 -13.82
C ASN A 27 0.68 -18.48 -12.75
N ILE A 28 0.48 -18.07 -11.49
CA ILE A 28 0.32 -18.96 -10.34
C ILE A 28 -1.11 -18.80 -9.81
N LYS A 29 -1.82 -19.91 -9.65
CA LYS A 29 -3.09 -19.94 -8.91
C LYS A 29 -2.82 -20.45 -7.50
N PRO A 30 -2.73 -19.57 -6.49
CA PRO A 30 -2.47 -20.02 -5.14
C PRO A 30 -3.69 -20.78 -4.60
N ALA A 31 -3.46 -21.92 -3.97
CA ALA A 31 -4.52 -22.79 -3.46
C ALA A 31 -3.99 -23.78 -2.41
N GLY A 32 -4.91 -24.44 -1.72
CA GLY A 32 -4.61 -25.52 -0.78
C GLY A 32 -3.96 -25.01 0.50
N SER A 33 -3.24 -25.90 1.19
CA SER A 33 -2.68 -25.62 2.53
C SER A 33 -1.58 -24.55 2.58
N LYS A 34 -1.13 -24.07 1.42
CA LYS A 34 -0.06 -23.07 1.29
C LYS A 34 -0.57 -21.66 1.01
N TYR A 35 -1.89 -21.49 0.93
CA TYR A 35 -2.54 -20.21 0.75
C TYR A 35 -3.73 -20.11 1.68
N GLN A 36 -3.71 -19.14 2.59
CA GLN A 36 -4.78 -18.95 3.56
C GLN A 36 -5.33 -17.53 3.47
N GLU A 37 -6.62 -17.41 3.26
CA GLU A 37 -7.32 -16.14 3.34
C GLU A 37 -7.69 -15.85 4.80
N SER A 38 -7.34 -14.66 5.29
CA SER A 38 -7.65 -14.23 6.65
C SER A 38 -9.07 -13.68 6.79
N GLY A 39 -9.63 -13.09 5.72
CA GLY A 39 -10.92 -12.41 5.71
C GLY A 39 -10.97 -11.17 6.61
N GLN A 40 -9.81 -10.63 6.99
CA GLN A 40 -9.67 -9.63 8.05
C GLN A 40 -8.80 -8.46 7.63
N GLY A 41 -8.83 -7.38 8.42
CA GLY A 41 -7.98 -6.18 8.35
C GLY A 41 -6.49 -6.47 8.15
N MET A 42 -5.75 -5.56 7.50
CA MET A 42 -4.32 -5.76 7.21
C MET A 42 -3.48 -6.02 8.48
N GLY A 43 -3.80 -5.34 9.59
CA GLY A 43 -3.12 -5.58 10.87
C GLY A 43 -3.31 -7.01 11.38
N GLN A 44 -4.54 -7.52 11.36
CA GLN A 44 -4.81 -8.91 11.76
C GLN A 44 -4.21 -9.92 10.79
N THR A 45 -4.21 -9.65 9.49
CA THR A 45 -3.53 -10.49 8.49
C THR A 45 -2.03 -10.59 8.77
N LEU A 46 -1.37 -9.47 9.12
CA LEU A 46 0.05 -9.46 9.51
C LEU A 46 0.30 -10.27 10.77
N THR A 47 -0.52 -10.09 11.81
CA THR A 47 -0.42 -10.89 13.03
C THR A 47 -0.53 -12.38 12.73
N MET A 48 -1.52 -12.78 11.92
CA MET A 48 -1.70 -14.17 11.52
C MET A 48 -0.49 -14.72 10.73
N ALA A 49 0.05 -13.94 9.78
CA ALA A 49 1.25 -14.32 9.05
C ALA A 49 2.44 -14.49 10.00
N SER A 50 2.60 -13.59 10.98
CA SER A 50 3.65 -13.67 11.99
C SER A 50 3.52 -14.88 12.90
N GLU A 51 2.31 -15.23 13.34
CA GLU A 51 2.05 -16.38 14.21
C GLU A 51 2.29 -17.70 13.49
N LYS A 52 2.02 -17.74 12.18
CA LYS A 52 2.17 -18.93 11.34
C LYS A 52 3.52 -19.02 10.62
N GLU A 53 4.43 -18.11 10.92
CA GLU A 53 5.75 -18.02 10.26
C GLU A 53 5.64 -18.02 8.73
N GLY A 54 4.62 -17.31 8.21
CA GLY A 54 4.27 -17.24 6.81
C GLY A 54 4.62 -15.91 6.15
N TYR A 55 4.29 -15.81 4.87
CA TYR A 55 4.44 -14.62 4.05
C TYR A 55 3.12 -13.88 3.89
N THR A 56 3.18 -12.56 3.69
CA THR A 56 2.01 -11.77 3.31
C THR A 56 2.44 -10.52 2.55
N LEU A 57 1.58 -10.03 1.66
CA LEU A 57 1.72 -8.72 1.04
C LEU A 57 1.09 -7.68 1.98
N THR A 58 1.82 -6.61 2.27
CA THR A 58 1.32 -5.53 3.13
C THR A 58 1.83 -4.17 2.66
N ASP A 59 1.09 -3.12 3.03
CA ASP A 59 1.57 -1.75 2.88
C ASP A 59 2.56 -1.38 3.99
N ARG A 60 3.47 -0.45 3.68
CA ARG A 60 4.52 -0.03 4.61
C ARG A 60 3.98 0.58 5.89
N ALA A 61 2.91 1.37 5.81
CA ALA A 61 2.37 2.07 6.97
C ALA A 61 1.84 1.07 8.01
N THR A 62 1.09 0.07 7.56
CA THR A 62 0.60 -1.00 8.44
C THR A 62 1.76 -1.83 9.00
N TYR A 63 2.75 -2.22 8.19
CA TYR A 63 3.93 -2.93 8.69
C TYR A 63 4.69 -2.13 9.77
N LEU A 64 5.10 -0.89 9.48
CA LEU A 64 5.90 -0.09 10.41
C LEU A 64 5.15 0.25 11.71
N SER A 65 3.83 0.47 11.63
CA SER A 65 3.02 0.76 12.82
C SER A 65 2.81 -0.45 13.73
N THR A 66 2.94 -1.67 13.21
CA THR A 66 2.73 -2.92 13.94
C THR A 66 4.02 -3.71 14.18
N LYS A 67 5.15 -3.32 13.55
CA LYS A 67 6.44 -4.05 13.53
C LYS A 67 6.91 -4.55 14.90
N LYS A 68 6.72 -3.76 15.96
CA LYS A 68 7.12 -4.13 17.33
C LYS A 68 6.44 -5.40 17.85
N ASN A 69 5.29 -5.77 17.27
CA ASN A 69 4.49 -6.94 17.66
C ASN A 69 4.63 -8.10 16.66
N LEU A 70 5.47 -7.96 15.64
CA LEU A 70 5.62 -8.95 14.56
C LEU A 70 7.00 -9.60 14.61
N LYS A 71 7.05 -10.88 14.24
CA LYS A 71 8.27 -11.65 13.95
C LYS A 71 8.43 -11.79 12.43
N LEU A 72 8.28 -10.68 11.71
CA LEU A 72 8.32 -10.62 10.26
C LEU A 72 9.32 -9.58 9.79
N ASP A 73 10.15 -9.97 8.81
CA ASP A 73 11.08 -9.10 8.13
C ASP A 73 10.61 -8.79 6.71
N ILE A 74 11.02 -7.62 6.20
CA ILE A 74 10.76 -7.25 4.81
C ILE A 74 11.69 -8.08 3.92
N LEU A 75 11.12 -8.94 3.07
CA LEU A 75 11.88 -9.71 2.09
C LEU A 75 11.98 -9.03 0.72
N LEU A 76 10.97 -8.25 0.34
CA LEU A 76 10.92 -7.57 -0.95
C LEU A 76 10.20 -6.22 -0.80
N GLN A 77 10.74 -5.17 -1.43
CA GLN A 77 10.19 -3.81 -1.44
C GLN A 77 10.82 -3.01 -2.59
N GLY A 78 10.16 -1.95 -3.05
CA GLY A 78 10.72 -1.00 -4.02
C GLY A 78 10.51 -1.36 -5.50
N GLU A 79 9.93 -2.53 -5.77
CA GLU A 79 9.57 -2.96 -7.13
C GLU A 79 8.43 -2.12 -7.72
N ALA A 80 8.49 -1.88 -9.03
CA ALA A 80 7.44 -1.17 -9.78
C ALA A 80 6.05 -1.77 -9.57
N SER A 81 5.96 -3.11 -9.50
CA SER A 81 4.70 -3.83 -9.30
C SER A 81 4.13 -3.72 -7.88
N LEU A 82 4.88 -3.14 -6.94
CA LEU A 82 4.46 -2.90 -5.56
C LEU A 82 4.12 -1.42 -5.31
N LEU A 83 4.21 -0.56 -6.33
CA LEU A 83 3.81 0.84 -6.20
C LEU A 83 2.31 0.93 -5.93
N ASN A 84 1.97 1.59 -4.83
CA ASN A 84 0.61 1.91 -4.44
C ASN A 84 0.41 3.43 -4.54
N ILE A 85 0.11 3.93 -5.73
CA ILE A 85 0.06 5.36 -6.06
C ILE A 85 -1.30 5.96 -5.66
N TYR A 86 -1.25 7.02 -4.88
CA TYR A 86 -2.43 7.78 -4.47
C TYR A 86 -2.67 8.95 -5.41
N HIS A 87 -3.91 9.09 -5.88
CA HIS A 87 -4.32 10.18 -6.77
C HIS A 87 -5.28 11.12 -6.06
N VAL A 88 -5.08 12.42 -6.25
CA VAL A 88 -6.05 13.45 -5.88
C VAL A 88 -6.72 13.95 -7.17
N MET A 89 -8.04 13.80 -7.27
CA MET A 89 -8.79 14.09 -8.50
C MET A 89 -9.96 15.02 -8.22
N GLN A 90 -10.17 16.00 -9.10
CA GLN A 90 -11.33 16.89 -9.04
C GLN A 90 -12.53 16.24 -9.72
N VAL A 91 -13.70 16.32 -9.08
CA VAL A 91 -14.96 15.93 -9.72
C VAL A 91 -15.29 16.97 -10.79
N ASN A 92 -15.70 16.50 -11.97
CA ASN A 92 -16.03 17.37 -13.11
C ASN A 92 -17.24 18.28 -12.76
N PRO A 93 -17.06 19.61 -12.68
CA PRO A 93 -18.13 20.54 -12.30
C PRO A 93 -19.18 20.73 -13.40
N ASP A 94 -18.82 20.55 -14.68
CA ASP A 94 -19.77 20.63 -15.81
C ASP A 94 -20.81 19.50 -15.73
N LYS A 95 -20.40 18.34 -15.21
CA LYS A 95 -21.29 17.20 -14.98
C LYS A 95 -22.03 17.27 -13.65
N PHE A 96 -21.38 17.85 -12.63
CA PHE A 96 -21.90 17.88 -11.26
C PHE A 96 -21.87 19.33 -10.73
N PRO A 97 -22.85 20.17 -11.09
CA PRO A 97 -22.80 21.62 -10.83
C PRO A 97 -22.89 22.01 -9.34
N LYS A 98 -23.19 21.07 -8.45
CA LYS A 98 -23.29 21.31 -6.99
C LYS A 98 -21.98 21.05 -6.24
N VAL A 99 -20.93 20.57 -6.92
CA VAL A 99 -19.64 20.30 -6.26
C VAL A 99 -18.93 21.60 -5.90
N ASN A 100 -18.14 21.56 -4.83
CA ASN A 100 -17.25 22.65 -4.48
C ASN A 100 -15.98 22.60 -5.35
N ALA A 101 -16.07 23.10 -6.58
CA ALA A 101 -14.99 23.07 -7.55
C ALA A 101 -13.74 23.82 -7.06
N ASP A 102 -13.93 25.02 -6.51
CA ASP A 102 -12.84 25.86 -6.00
C ASP A 102 -12.11 25.18 -4.83
N GLY A 103 -12.86 24.59 -3.90
CA GLY A 103 -12.29 23.83 -2.78
C GLY A 103 -11.54 22.57 -3.25
N ALA A 104 -12.09 21.85 -4.24
CA ALA A 104 -11.42 20.68 -4.81
C ALA A 104 -10.09 21.07 -5.48
N LYS A 105 -10.07 22.17 -6.25
CA LYS A 105 -8.85 22.71 -6.84
C LYS A 105 -7.84 23.14 -5.77
N ALA A 106 -8.28 23.88 -4.76
CA ALA A 106 -7.41 24.30 -3.66
C ALA A 106 -6.78 23.11 -2.94
N PHE A 107 -7.52 22.02 -2.73
CA PHE A 107 -6.99 20.80 -2.13
C PHE A 107 -5.97 20.09 -3.03
N VAL A 108 -6.21 20.00 -4.34
CA VAL A 108 -5.22 19.46 -5.29
C VAL A 108 -3.93 20.26 -5.27
N ASP A 109 -4.04 21.59 -5.34
CA ASP A 109 -2.90 22.49 -5.30
C ASP A 109 -2.14 22.35 -3.96
N PHE A 110 -2.86 22.23 -2.84
CA PHE A 110 -2.26 21.97 -1.53
C PHE A 110 -1.51 20.64 -1.49
N MET A 111 -2.15 19.54 -1.93
CA MET A 111 -1.55 18.21 -1.88
C MET A 111 -0.31 18.09 -2.77
N THR A 112 -0.28 18.80 -3.90
CA THR A 112 0.84 18.77 -4.86
C THR A 112 1.90 19.83 -4.60
N ASN A 113 1.69 20.75 -3.65
CA ASN A 113 2.65 21.77 -3.28
C ASN A 113 3.95 21.17 -2.72
N ALA A 114 5.10 21.77 -3.07
CA ALA A 114 6.42 21.30 -2.66
C ALA A 114 6.58 21.18 -1.14
N ASP A 115 6.04 22.11 -0.34
CA ASP A 115 6.15 22.06 1.11
C ASP A 115 5.25 20.99 1.73
N THR A 116 4.06 20.76 1.17
CA THR A 116 3.21 19.63 1.56
C THR A 116 3.88 18.30 1.23
N GLN A 117 4.50 18.18 0.05
CA GLN A 117 5.25 16.98 -0.34
C GLN A 117 6.45 16.71 0.57
N LYS A 118 7.13 17.76 1.09
CA LYS A 118 8.17 17.61 2.13
C LYS A 118 7.59 17.08 3.44
N GLN A 119 6.42 17.56 3.85
CA GLN A 119 5.75 17.06 5.05
C GLN A 119 5.36 15.59 4.90
N ILE A 120 4.82 15.19 3.74
CA ILE A 120 4.54 13.79 3.41
C ILE A 120 5.81 12.94 3.52
N ALA A 121 6.94 13.41 2.98
CA ALA A 121 8.22 12.72 3.05
C ALA A 121 8.80 12.59 4.47
N ALA A 122 8.39 13.46 5.40
CA ALA A 122 8.83 13.44 6.79
C ALA A 122 7.90 12.61 7.69
N PHE A 123 6.67 12.37 7.25
CA PHE A 123 5.62 11.77 8.05
C PHE A 123 6.00 10.38 8.55
N GLY A 124 5.99 10.23 9.89
CA GLY A 124 6.24 8.98 10.60
C GLY A 124 7.71 8.64 10.86
N LYS A 125 8.68 9.40 10.33
CA LYS A 125 10.11 9.12 10.57
C LYS A 125 10.50 9.16 12.04
N ASP A 126 9.97 10.14 12.77
CA ASP A 126 10.18 10.33 14.20
C ASP A 126 9.65 9.15 15.03
N LYS A 127 8.49 8.62 14.65
CA LYS A 127 7.78 7.57 15.38
C LYS A 127 8.20 6.15 15.00
N PHE A 128 8.51 5.92 13.73
CA PHE A 128 8.73 4.59 13.16
C PHE A 128 10.15 4.38 12.62
N GLY A 129 11.02 5.40 12.66
CA GLY A 129 12.39 5.36 12.15
C GLY A 129 12.51 5.48 10.63
N GLU A 130 11.39 5.39 9.90
CA GLU A 130 11.32 5.45 8.44
C GLU A 130 10.09 6.24 7.99
N ALA A 131 10.12 6.76 6.77
CA ALA A 131 8.96 7.43 6.17
C ALA A 131 7.85 6.42 5.87
N LEU A 132 6.59 6.79 6.15
CA LEU A 132 5.44 5.96 5.77
C LEU A 132 5.06 6.12 4.29
N PHE A 133 5.29 7.31 3.74
CA PHE A 133 4.92 7.67 2.37
C PHE A 133 6.08 8.32 1.63
N PHE A 134 6.08 8.19 0.31
CA PHE A 134 7.07 8.78 -0.58
C PHE A 134 6.37 9.74 -1.53
N PRO A 135 6.75 11.04 -1.56
CA PRO A 135 6.13 12.02 -2.45
C PRO A 135 6.47 11.74 -3.92
N ASP A 136 5.47 11.85 -4.79
CA ASP A 136 5.56 11.59 -6.22
C ASP A 136 4.99 12.72 -7.09
N ALA A 137 4.50 13.82 -6.50
CA ALA A 137 3.95 14.93 -7.28
C ALA A 137 4.99 15.46 -8.29
N GLY A 138 4.61 15.47 -9.58
CA GLY A 138 5.46 15.91 -10.67
C GLY A 138 6.54 14.92 -11.11
N LYS A 139 6.58 13.71 -10.56
CA LYS A 139 7.53 12.64 -10.94
C LYS A 139 6.90 11.66 -11.92
N LYS A 140 7.75 10.94 -12.66
CA LYS A 140 7.31 9.82 -13.49
C LYS A 140 7.47 8.51 -12.72
N ILE A 141 6.75 7.46 -13.14
CA ILE A 141 6.78 6.15 -12.48
C ILE A 141 8.21 5.59 -12.45
N GLU A 142 9.00 5.84 -13.51
CA GLU A 142 10.40 5.40 -13.60
C GLU A 142 11.28 6.04 -12.51
N ASP A 143 10.90 7.19 -11.96
CA ASP A 143 11.61 7.88 -10.89
C ASP A 143 11.23 7.38 -9.48
N LEU A 144 10.24 6.49 -9.37
CA LEU A 144 9.68 6.01 -8.09
C LEU A 144 10.19 4.62 -7.68
N VAL A 145 10.84 3.92 -8.60
CA VAL A 145 11.38 2.58 -8.39
C VAL A 145 12.84 2.67 -7.94
N LYS A 146 13.29 1.69 -7.14
CA LYS A 146 14.68 1.59 -6.66
C LYS A 146 15.47 0.56 -7.43
#